data_AF-A0A373DF03-F1
#
_entry.id   AF-A0A373DF03-F1
#
_cell.length_a   1.000
_cell.length_b   1.000
_cell.length_c   1.000
_cell.angle_alpha   90.00
_cell.angle_beta   90.00
_cell.angle_gamma   90.00
#
_symmetry.space_group_name_H-M   'P 1'
#
loop_
_entity.id
_entity.type
_entity.pdbx_description
1 polymer ?
#
loop_
_entity_poly.entity_id
_entity_poly.type
_entity_poly.pdbx_seq_one_letter_code
_entity_poly.pdbx_strand_id
1 'polypeptide(L)'
;MGKPVPVRLDYRFNLDHICSENEEFECFPDVRSMIAEMTPLTALFPFMTRGYQAECMEILLREHSGCKLDIPVMDSDITELHVCPDCAREDIAAYERPYLHTVHHLPGVRMCPKHHRVLMRVQIEPDDWERGLDDGSMVPVELRADETTEQRISEFMRKLYECPPDLDLNGLQAMILARMGEGGYPLESPYGNLADDLWTAGYAGLFAGKTDVRVFKVLSQKKIVPEDAIALLLFLFHDYEDFQKAALKVQTDDTGTLAELFPGYIVHSVDHWIAELECRKCGERFHIHPYALFLGAGCPKCDREADPDEVFQRQLI
;
A
#
# COMPACT_ATOMS: atom_id res chain seq x y z
N MET A 1 -15.40 -25.99 -17.92
CA MET A 1 -14.33 -24.99 -18.07
C MET A 1 -14.47 -24.04 -16.91
N GLY A 2 -13.52 -24.07 -15.97
CA GLY A 2 -13.52 -23.10 -14.86
C GLY A 2 -13.43 -21.69 -15.43
N LYS A 3 -14.09 -20.72 -14.79
CA LYS A 3 -13.84 -19.31 -15.10
C LYS A 3 -12.33 -19.08 -14.96
N PRO A 4 -11.65 -18.45 -15.94
CA PRO A 4 -10.27 -18.04 -15.74
C PRO A 4 -10.21 -17.23 -14.44
N VAL A 5 -9.26 -17.59 -13.56
CA VAL A 5 -8.98 -16.79 -12.38
C VAL A 5 -8.53 -15.42 -12.93
N PRO A 6 -9.20 -14.31 -12.58
CA PRO A 6 -8.79 -13.01 -13.07
C PRO A 6 -7.31 -12.81 -12.74
N VAL A 7 -6.51 -12.43 -13.73
CA VAL A 7 -5.08 -12.22 -13.55
C VAL A 7 -4.91 -11.08 -12.57
N ARG A 8 -4.48 -11.42 -11.35
CA ARG A 8 -4.13 -10.46 -10.31
C ARG A 8 -2.81 -9.81 -10.70
N LEU A 9 -2.78 -8.49 -10.84
CA LEU A 9 -1.62 -7.76 -11.36
C LEU A 9 -0.74 -7.11 -10.28
N ASP A 10 -1.26 -6.95 -9.06
CA ASP A 10 -0.66 -6.20 -7.96
C ASP A 10 0.10 -7.06 -6.95
N TYR A 11 -0.41 -8.26 -6.66
CA TYR A 11 0.12 -9.09 -5.59
C TYR A 11 0.51 -10.48 -6.05
N ARG A 12 1.70 -10.89 -5.64
CA ARG A 12 2.21 -12.27 -5.72
C ARG A 12 2.35 -12.78 -4.29
N PHE A 13 1.91 -14.01 -4.07
CA PHE A 13 1.96 -14.66 -2.76
C PHE A 13 3.14 -15.62 -2.70
N ASN A 14 3.53 -16.04 -1.50
CA ASN A 14 4.68 -16.90 -1.27
C ASN A 14 6.01 -16.31 -1.78
N LEU A 15 6.20 -14.99 -1.57
CA LEU A 15 7.37 -14.27 -2.08
C LEU A 15 8.69 -14.81 -1.54
N ASP A 16 8.74 -15.25 -0.28
CA ASP A 16 9.96 -15.83 0.31
C ASP A 16 10.45 -17.03 -0.50
N HIS A 17 9.53 -17.94 -0.85
CA HIS A 17 9.86 -19.12 -1.63
C HIS A 17 10.21 -18.76 -3.08
N ILE A 18 9.41 -17.90 -3.72
CA ILE A 18 9.64 -17.47 -5.11
C ILE A 18 11.03 -16.83 -5.25
N CYS A 19 11.41 -15.93 -4.35
CA CYS A 19 12.71 -15.27 -4.41
C CYS A 19 13.85 -16.26 -4.11
N SER A 20 13.68 -17.17 -3.15
CA SER A 20 14.69 -18.19 -2.84
C SER A 20 14.90 -19.17 -3.99
N GLU A 21 13.86 -19.55 -4.74
CA GLU A 21 13.99 -20.44 -5.91
C GLU A 21 14.63 -19.78 -7.14
N ASN A 22 14.77 -18.45 -7.13
CA ASN A 22 15.31 -17.69 -8.25
C ASN A 22 16.55 -16.86 -7.84
N GLU A 23 17.14 -17.15 -6.68
CA GLU A 23 18.27 -16.39 -6.13
C GLU A 23 19.52 -16.47 -7.02
N GLU A 24 19.63 -17.47 -7.89
CA GLU A 24 20.73 -17.61 -8.83
C GLU A 24 20.67 -16.60 -9.99
N PHE A 25 19.50 -16.00 -10.24
CA PHE A 25 19.32 -15.04 -11.31
C PHE A 25 19.59 -13.63 -10.79
N GLU A 26 20.73 -13.05 -11.19
CA GLU A 26 21.14 -11.69 -10.77
C GLU A 26 20.08 -10.61 -11.05
N CYS A 27 19.24 -10.80 -12.07
CA CYS A 27 18.18 -9.86 -12.41
C CYS A 27 16.85 -10.11 -11.68
N PHE A 28 16.73 -11.17 -10.87
CA PHE A 28 15.51 -11.46 -10.14
C PHE A 28 15.47 -10.60 -8.87
N PRO A 29 14.38 -9.84 -8.64
CA PRO A 29 14.27 -8.94 -7.50
C PRO A 29 14.21 -9.72 -6.18
N ASP A 30 14.80 -9.17 -5.12
CA ASP A 30 14.61 -9.70 -3.76
C ASP A 30 13.20 -9.38 -3.22
N VAL A 31 12.84 -10.02 -2.11
CA VAL A 31 11.52 -9.86 -1.46
C VAL A 31 11.20 -8.40 -1.18
N ARG A 32 12.18 -7.63 -0.69
CA ARG A 32 12.00 -6.21 -0.36
C ARG A 32 11.68 -5.40 -1.61
N SER A 33 12.44 -5.62 -2.69
CA SER A 33 12.29 -4.94 -3.98
C SER A 33 10.96 -5.30 -4.63
N MET A 34 10.55 -6.57 -4.60
CA MET A 34 9.23 -6.98 -5.10
C MET A 34 8.11 -6.24 -4.38
N ILE A 35 8.16 -6.14 -3.05
CA ILE A 35 7.09 -5.48 -2.29
C ILE A 35 7.12 -3.97 -2.48
N ALA A 36 8.27 -3.33 -2.31
CA ALA A 36 8.40 -1.87 -2.35
C ALA A 36 8.26 -1.28 -3.76
N GLU A 37 8.71 -1.99 -4.80
CA GLU A 37 8.80 -1.47 -6.17
C GLU A 37 7.80 -2.10 -7.14
N MET A 38 7.12 -3.19 -6.76
CA MET A 38 6.19 -3.89 -7.67
C MET A 38 4.78 -4.04 -7.10
N THR A 39 4.52 -3.53 -5.88
CA THR A 39 3.18 -3.54 -5.29
C THR A 39 2.83 -2.15 -4.74
N PRO A 40 1.54 -1.77 -4.62
CA PRO A 40 1.16 -0.51 -4.00
C PRO A 40 1.22 -0.56 -2.47
N LEU A 41 1.52 -1.71 -1.86
CA LEU A 41 1.21 -2.00 -0.46
C LEU A 41 1.82 -1.01 0.53
N THR A 42 3.12 -0.73 0.43
CA THR A 42 3.82 0.16 1.37
C THR A 42 3.33 1.61 1.26
N ALA A 43 2.90 2.05 0.07
CA ALA A 43 2.26 3.36 -0.11
C ALA A 43 0.87 3.42 0.52
N LEU A 44 0.19 2.28 0.67
CA LEU A 44 -1.14 2.18 1.27
C LEU A 44 -1.11 2.04 2.80
N PHE A 45 0.02 1.67 3.39
CA PHE A 45 0.18 1.46 4.82
C PHE A 45 -0.37 2.58 5.70
N PRO A 46 -0.15 3.88 5.42
CA PRO A 46 -0.71 4.96 6.22
C PRO A 46 -2.24 4.92 6.35
N PHE A 47 -2.95 4.30 5.41
CA PHE A 47 -4.41 4.18 5.39
C PHE A 47 -4.92 2.89 6.07
N MET A 48 -4.02 2.07 6.59
CA MET A 48 -4.28 0.78 7.22
C MET A 48 -3.92 0.82 8.71
N THR A 49 -4.64 0.08 9.55
CA THR A 49 -4.19 -0.13 10.93
C THR A 49 -2.90 -0.96 10.93
N ARG A 50 -2.03 -0.80 11.94
CA ARG A 50 -0.79 -1.58 12.05
C ARG A 50 -1.00 -3.10 11.97
N GLY A 51 -2.10 -3.59 12.56
CA GLY A 51 -2.49 -4.99 12.46
C GLY A 51 -2.85 -5.43 11.05
N TYR A 52 -3.55 -4.59 10.29
CA TYR A 52 -3.91 -4.89 8.90
C TYR A 52 -2.70 -4.79 7.96
N GLN A 53 -1.77 -3.86 8.20
CA GLN A 53 -0.47 -3.82 7.51
C GLN A 53 0.26 -5.16 7.66
N ALA A 54 0.36 -5.66 8.90
CA ALA A 54 0.98 -6.94 9.20
C ALA A 54 0.26 -8.10 8.50
N GLU A 55 -1.07 -8.15 8.59
CA GLU A 55 -1.89 -9.17 7.91
C GLU A 55 -1.63 -9.20 6.39
N CYS A 56 -1.72 -8.05 5.72
CA CYS A 56 -1.44 -7.93 4.28
C CYS A 56 -0.03 -8.39 3.92
N MET A 57 0.98 -8.01 4.71
CA MET A 57 2.36 -8.41 4.49
C MET A 57 2.55 -9.92 4.62
N GLU A 58 2.00 -10.53 5.67
CA GLU A 58 2.11 -11.97 5.88
C GLU A 58 1.41 -12.78 4.77
N ILE A 59 0.34 -12.27 4.16
CA ILE A 59 -0.29 -12.88 2.98
C ILE A 59 0.69 -12.90 1.79
N LEU A 60 1.45 -11.83 1.56
CA LEU A 60 2.42 -11.77 0.47
C LEU A 60 3.60 -12.71 0.69
N LEU A 61 4.08 -12.79 1.94
CA LEU A 61 5.28 -13.55 2.29
C LEU A 61 5.02 -15.06 2.37
N ARG A 62 3.89 -15.46 2.95
CA ARG A 62 3.63 -16.87 3.29
C ARG A 62 3.00 -17.65 2.15
N GLU A 63 3.28 -18.96 2.15
CA GLU A 63 2.60 -19.94 1.31
C GLU A 63 1.17 -20.18 1.81
N HIS A 64 0.19 -20.13 0.91
CA HIS A 64 -1.15 -20.63 1.20
C HIS A 64 -1.17 -22.16 1.12
N SER A 65 -1.38 -22.81 2.26
CA SER A 65 -1.41 -24.26 2.38
C SER A 65 -2.82 -24.86 2.26
N GLY A 66 -3.85 -24.02 2.19
CA GLY A 66 -5.25 -24.40 2.28
C GLY A 66 -5.70 -24.74 3.70
N CYS A 67 -4.89 -24.41 4.72
CA CYS A 67 -5.20 -24.64 6.12
C CYS A 67 -6.25 -23.62 6.62
N LYS A 68 -7.05 -23.99 7.63
CA LYS A 68 -7.99 -23.05 8.29
C LYS A 68 -7.31 -21.87 8.98
N LEU A 69 -5.99 -22.00 9.24
CA LEU A 69 -5.16 -20.96 9.83
C LEU A 69 -4.50 -20.05 8.78
N ASP A 70 -4.69 -20.33 7.48
CA ASP A 70 -4.20 -19.44 6.44
C ASP A 70 -4.86 -18.07 6.61
N ILE A 71 -4.06 -17.03 6.46
CA ILE A 71 -4.53 -15.64 6.49
C ILE A 71 -5.48 -15.45 5.30
N PRO A 72 -6.63 -14.76 5.45
CA PRO A 72 -7.57 -14.56 4.36
C PRO A 72 -6.92 -13.99 3.09
N VAL A 73 -7.47 -14.29 1.93
CA VAL A 73 -7.00 -13.72 0.67
C VAL A 73 -7.21 -12.21 0.64
N MET A 74 -6.18 -11.47 0.19
CA MET A 74 -6.28 -10.04 -0.08
C MET A 74 -7.10 -9.81 -1.36
N ASP A 75 -7.93 -8.76 -1.41
CA ASP A 75 -8.55 -8.32 -2.67
C ASP A 75 -7.48 -7.74 -3.62
N SER A 76 -7.81 -7.59 -4.90
CA SER A 76 -6.93 -6.85 -5.82
C SER A 76 -7.25 -5.36 -5.74
N ASP A 77 -6.23 -4.54 -5.58
CA ASP A 77 -6.27 -3.09 -5.71
C ASP A 77 -6.25 -2.65 -7.18
N ILE A 78 -5.71 -3.46 -8.09
CA ILE A 78 -5.73 -3.21 -9.54
C ILE A 78 -6.93 -3.90 -10.17
N THR A 79 -8.03 -3.16 -10.30
CA THR A 79 -9.25 -3.65 -10.97
C THR A 79 -9.35 -3.23 -12.45
N GLU A 80 -8.65 -2.16 -12.81
CA GLU A 80 -8.56 -1.62 -14.17
C GLU A 80 -7.11 -1.27 -14.49
N LEU A 81 -6.67 -1.52 -15.72
CA LEU A 81 -5.29 -1.23 -16.15
C LEU A 81 -5.19 0.22 -16.63
N HIS A 82 -4.43 1.04 -15.90
CA HIS A 82 -4.14 2.43 -16.23
C HIS A 82 -2.72 2.58 -16.80
N VAL A 83 -2.63 3.24 -17.96
CA VAL A 83 -1.38 3.36 -18.70
C VAL A 83 -1.16 4.81 -19.13
N CYS A 84 0.06 5.29 -18.97
CA CYS A 84 0.53 6.49 -19.67
C CYS A 84 1.06 6.07 -21.05
N PRO A 85 0.52 6.60 -22.17
CA PRO A 85 1.01 6.27 -23.51
C PRO A 85 2.49 6.61 -23.71
N ASP A 86 2.99 7.62 -22.99
CA ASP A 86 4.37 8.05 -23.09
C ASP A 86 5.30 7.10 -22.33
N CYS A 87 4.93 6.66 -21.11
CA CYS A 87 5.65 5.58 -20.41
C CYS A 87 5.68 4.30 -21.26
N ALA A 88 4.54 3.90 -21.83
CA ALA A 88 4.48 2.70 -22.66
C ALA A 88 5.42 2.79 -23.88
N ARG A 89 5.53 3.97 -24.52
CA ARG A 89 6.50 4.17 -25.62
C ARG A 89 7.94 4.09 -25.15
N GLU A 90 8.26 4.65 -23.99
CA GLU A 90 9.60 4.57 -23.40
C GLU A 90 9.97 3.13 -23.05
N ASP A 91 9.03 2.38 -22.46
CA ASP A 91 9.20 0.97 -22.10
C ASP A 91 9.40 0.11 -23.36
N ILE A 92 8.58 0.28 -24.39
CA ILE A 92 8.72 -0.44 -25.66
C ILE A 92 10.06 -0.13 -26.32
N ALA A 93 10.51 1.13 -26.26
CA ALA A 93 11.81 1.50 -26.81
C ALA A 93 12.99 0.90 -26.02
N ALA A 94 12.86 0.72 -24.70
CA ALA A 94 13.91 0.20 -23.85
C ALA A 94 13.92 -1.33 -23.76
N TYR A 95 12.74 -1.96 -23.80
CA TYR A 95 12.54 -3.35 -23.39
C TYR A 95 11.63 -4.15 -24.35
N GLU A 96 11.26 -3.57 -25.50
CA GLU A 96 10.41 -4.18 -26.54
C GLU A 96 8.95 -4.45 -26.13
N ARG A 97 8.55 -4.10 -24.90
CA ARG A 97 7.20 -4.28 -24.36
C ARG A 97 6.85 -3.20 -23.33
N PRO A 98 5.56 -2.84 -23.15
CA PRO A 98 5.15 -1.96 -22.07
C PRO A 98 5.27 -2.66 -20.71
N TYR A 99 5.58 -1.89 -19.66
CA TYR A 99 5.57 -2.37 -18.28
C TYR A 99 4.38 -1.81 -17.51
N LEU A 100 3.92 -2.57 -16.51
CA LEU A 100 2.97 -2.07 -15.54
C LEU A 100 3.71 -1.12 -14.58
N HIS A 101 3.26 0.14 -14.54
CA HIS A 101 3.77 1.12 -13.58
C HIS A 101 2.83 1.19 -12.39
N THR A 102 3.26 0.68 -11.24
CA THR A 102 2.48 0.63 -9.99
C THR A 102 1.87 1.97 -9.62
N VAL A 103 2.64 3.05 -9.80
CA VAL A 103 2.22 4.43 -9.48
C VAL A 103 0.95 4.86 -10.22
N HIS A 104 0.70 4.37 -11.45
CA HIS A 104 -0.53 4.67 -12.21
C HIS A 104 -1.80 4.06 -11.61
N HIS A 105 -1.65 3.15 -10.65
CA HIS A 105 -2.73 2.41 -10.02
C HIS A 105 -2.92 2.78 -8.55
N LEU A 106 -2.12 3.72 -8.02
CA LEU A 106 -2.31 4.22 -6.66
C LEU A 106 -3.65 4.96 -6.54
N PRO A 107 -4.31 4.93 -5.38
CA PRO A 107 -5.60 5.58 -5.18
C PRO A 107 -5.56 7.07 -5.55
N GLY A 108 -6.58 7.52 -6.29
CA GLY A 108 -6.69 8.90 -6.73
C GLY A 108 -5.81 9.30 -7.92
N VAL A 109 -4.85 8.48 -8.34
CA VAL A 109 -3.96 8.80 -9.46
C VAL A 109 -4.68 8.63 -10.80
N ARG A 110 -4.93 9.76 -11.46
CA ARG A 110 -5.56 9.82 -12.80
C ARG A 110 -4.68 10.48 -13.84
N MET A 111 -3.56 11.07 -13.41
CA MET A 111 -2.55 11.65 -14.28
C MET A 111 -1.21 10.97 -14.06
N CYS A 112 -0.41 10.86 -15.13
CA CYS A 112 0.95 10.36 -15.02
C CYS A 112 1.82 11.40 -14.30
N PRO A 113 2.46 11.08 -13.16
CA PRO A 113 3.34 12.00 -12.45
C PRO A 113 4.73 12.15 -13.09
N LYS A 114 4.99 11.48 -14.21
CA LYS A 114 6.21 11.63 -15.02
C LYS A 114 5.98 12.53 -16.23
N HIS A 115 4.88 12.28 -16.97
CA HIS A 115 4.58 12.97 -18.23
C HIS A 115 3.47 14.03 -18.13
N HIS A 116 2.86 14.19 -16.95
CA HIS A 116 1.83 15.19 -16.63
C HIS A 116 0.66 15.20 -17.61
N ARG A 117 0.12 14.00 -17.88
CA ARG A 117 -1.02 13.81 -18.77
C ARG A 117 -2.01 12.83 -18.17
N VAL A 118 -3.27 12.95 -18.58
CA VAL A 118 -4.34 12.01 -18.20
C VAL A 118 -3.94 10.58 -18.58
N LEU A 119 -4.10 9.66 -17.63
CA LEU A 119 -3.90 8.24 -17.84
C LEU A 119 -5.00 7.67 -18.73
N MET A 120 -4.66 6.62 -19.46
CA MET A 120 -5.59 5.88 -20.29
C MET A 120 -5.97 4.59 -19.59
N ARG A 121 -7.26 4.29 -19.54
CA ARG A 121 -7.78 2.99 -19.15
C ARG A 121 -7.83 2.05 -20.35
N VAL A 122 -7.25 0.87 -20.22
CA VAL A 122 -7.30 -0.19 -21.24
C VAL A 122 -8.67 -0.88 -21.20
N GLN A 123 -9.30 -1.07 -22.37
CA GLN A 123 -10.64 -1.65 -22.52
C GLN A 123 -10.65 -3.12 -22.96
N ILE A 124 -9.48 -3.67 -23.27
CA ILE A 124 -9.29 -5.10 -23.56
C ILE A 124 -8.75 -5.82 -22.33
N GLU A 125 -8.78 -7.15 -22.33
CA GLU A 125 -8.16 -7.93 -21.26
C GLU A 125 -6.66 -7.58 -21.16
N PRO A 126 -6.10 -7.44 -19.94
CA PRO A 126 -4.70 -7.06 -19.76
C PRO A 126 -3.70 -7.95 -20.49
N ASP A 127 -3.97 -9.27 -20.55
CA ASP A 127 -3.13 -10.25 -21.24
C ASP A 127 -3.12 -10.04 -22.77
N ASP A 128 -4.18 -9.43 -23.33
CA ASP A 128 -4.26 -9.13 -24.76
C ASP A 128 -3.53 -7.81 -25.11
N TRP A 129 -3.13 -7.01 -24.12
CA TRP A 129 -2.39 -5.74 -24.30
C TRP A 129 -0.87 -5.94 -24.47
N GLU A 130 -0.38 -7.19 -24.51
CA GLU A 130 1.04 -7.58 -24.54
C GLU A 130 1.91 -6.87 -25.60
N ARG A 131 1.33 -6.39 -26.70
CA ARG A 131 2.08 -5.75 -27.80
C ARG A 131 2.15 -4.23 -27.74
N GLY A 132 1.33 -3.60 -26.89
CA GLY A 132 1.25 -2.15 -26.76
C GLY A 132 0.76 -1.41 -28.02
N LEU A 133 0.21 -0.22 -27.78
CA LEU A 133 -0.21 0.79 -28.77
C LEU A 133 -1.29 0.33 -29.78
N ASP A 134 -2.40 -0.23 -29.31
CA ASP A 134 -3.68 -0.11 -30.00
C ASP A 134 -4.44 1.10 -29.44
N ASP A 135 -4.45 2.22 -30.17
CA ASP A 135 -5.14 3.44 -29.75
C ASP A 135 -6.68 3.26 -29.71
N GLY A 136 -7.21 2.25 -30.40
CA GLY A 136 -8.62 1.88 -30.36
C GLY A 136 -9.05 1.17 -29.07
N SER A 137 -8.12 0.67 -28.27
CA SER A 137 -8.43 -0.12 -27.06
C SER A 137 -8.26 0.67 -25.75
N MET A 138 -8.15 2.00 -25.83
CA MET A 138 -7.85 2.87 -24.69
C MET A 138 -8.79 4.07 -24.62
N VAL A 139 -9.25 4.40 -23.41
CA VAL A 139 -10.03 5.62 -23.17
C VAL A 139 -9.42 6.45 -22.05
N PRO A 140 -9.42 7.79 -22.13
CA PRO A 140 -8.94 8.62 -21.03
C PRO A 140 -9.72 8.34 -19.75
N VAL A 141 -9.02 8.27 -18.62
CA VAL A 141 -9.65 8.22 -17.30
C VAL A 141 -10.37 9.54 -17.03
N GLU A 142 -11.56 9.47 -16.44
CA GLU A 142 -12.31 10.66 -16.06
C GLU A 142 -11.68 11.34 -14.84
N LEU A 143 -11.32 12.62 -14.99
CA LEU A 143 -10.82 13.46 -13.89
C LEU A 143 -11.97 13.84 -12.95
N ARG A 144 -11.68 13.88 -11.65
CA ARG A 144 -12.60 14.30 -10.59
C ARG A 144 -12.33 15.70 -10.07
N ALA A 145 -11.17 16.27 -10.39
CA ALA A 145 -10.83 17.66 -10.14
C ALA A 145 -10.22 18.30 -11.39
N ASP A 146 -9.82 19.57 -11.30
CA ASP A 146 -9.05 20.23 -12.35
C ASP A 146 -7.66 19.58 -12.51
N GLU A 147 -7.05 19.73 -13.68
CA GLU A 147 -5.75 19.09 -14.00
C GLU A 147 -4.64 19.46 -13.01
N THR A 148 -4.67 20.67 -12.43
CA THR A 148 -3.63 21.07 -11.45
C THR A 148 -3.77 20.26 -10.17
N THR A 149 -4.99 20.09 -9.68
CA THR A 149 -5.28 19.28 -8.49
C THR A 149 -4.99 17.79 -8.73
N GLU A 150 -5.37 17.25 -9.89
CA GLU A 150 -5.09 15.85 -10.27
C GLU A 150 -3.58 15.58 -10.40
N GLN A 151 -2.83 16.54 -10.93
CA GLN A 151 -1.37 16.45 -10.97
C GLN A 151 -0.77 16.47 -9.56
N ARG A 152 -1.25 17.34 -8.67
CA ARG A 152 -0.81 17.36 -7.25
C ARG A 152 -1.08 16.04 -6.53
N ILE A 153 -2.23 15.41 -6.77
CA ILE A 153 -2.53 14.06 -6.26
C ILE A 153 -1.49 13.06 -6.76
N SER A 154 -1.22 13.08 -8.06
CA SER A 154 -0.32 12.13 -8.72
C SER A 154 1.12 12.28 -8.21
N GLU A 155 1.59 13.52 -8.02
CA GLU A 155 2.91 13.81 -7.45
C GLU A 155 3.02 13.39 -5.98
N PHE A 156 2.01 13.71 -5.17
CA PHE A 156 1.96 13.31 -3.77
C PHE A 156 1.98 11.79 -3.61
N MET A 157 1.15 11.07 -4.37
CA MET A 157 1.08 9.61 -4.31
C MET A 157 2.35 8.94 -4.83
N ARG A 158 2.97 9.49 -5.88
CA ARG A 158 4.29 9.05 -6.33
C ARG A 158 5.33 9.20 -5.23
N LYS A 159 5.36 10.32 -4.51
CA LYS A 159 6.30 10.54 -3.42
C LYS A 159 6.04 9.66 -2.21
N LEU A 160 4.77 9.43 -1.89
CA LEU A 160 4.37 8.47 -0.87
C LEU A 160 4.83 7.05 -1.20
N TYR A 161 4.81 6.69 -2.48
CA TYR A 161 5.30 5.41 -2.97
C TYR A 161 6.84 5.31 -3.00
N GLU A 162 7.53 6.36 -3.44
CA GLU A 162 9.00 6.41 -3.49
C GLU A 162 9.63 6.44 -2.10
N CYS A 163 8.95 6.98 -1.09
CA CYS A 163 9.51 7.19 0.25
C CYS A 163 8.45 7.05 1.36
N PRO A 164 7.80 5.88 1.51
CA PRO A 164 6.71 5.69 2.47
C PRO A 164 7.18 5.95 3.90
N PRO A 165 6.41 6.70 4.72
CA PRO A 165 6.73 6.90 6.12
C PRO A 165 6.33 5.67 6.93
N ASP A 166 7.03 5.42 8.04
CA ASP A 166 6.51 4.54 9.10
C ASP A 166 5.28 5.19 9.73
N LEU A 167 4.10 4.81 9.25
CA LEU A 167 2.85 5.40 9.66
C LEU A 167 1.72 4.39 9.52
N ASP A 168 0.91 4.27 10.57
CA ASP A 168 -0.36 3.56 10.52
C ASP A 168 -1.55 4.53 10.53
N LEU A 169 -2.76 3.99 10.40
CA LEU A 169 -3.98 4.78 10.38
C LEU A 169 -4.18 5.61 11.65
N ASN A 170 -3.78 5.10 12.82
CA ASN A 170 -3.91 5.86 14.07
C ASN A 170 -2.95 7.06 14.07
N GLY A 171 -1.70 6.85 13.65
CA GLY A 171 -0.71 7.91 13.47
C GLY A 171 -1.17 8.94 12.43
N LEU A 172 -1.72 8.48 11.30
CA LEU A 172 -2.29 9.33 10.26
C LEU A 172 -3.43 10.20 10.81
N GLN A 173 -4.39 9.61 11.54
CA GLN A 173 -5.51 10.33 12.15
C GLN A 173 -5.04 11.36 13.18
N ALA A 174 -4.10 10.99 14.06
CA ALA A 174 -3.52 11.89 15.04
C ALA A 174 -2.80 13.07 14.38
N MET A 175 -2.06 12.80 13.31
CA MET A 175 -1.34 13.81 12.53
C MET A 175 -2.31 14.77 11.81
N ILE A 176 -3.39 14.25 11.22
CA ILE A 176 -4.44 15.07 10.59
C ILE A 176 -5.09 15.99 11.63
N LEU A 177 -5.46 15.45 12.80
CA LEU A 177 -6.06 16.24 13.88
C LEU A 177 -5.09 17.33 14.40
N ALA A 178 -3.80 17.01 14.55
CA ALA A 178 -2.81 18.00 14.94
C ALA A 178 -2.73 19.16 13.94
N ARG A 179 -2.67 18.84 12.63
CA ARG A 179 -2.65 19.85 11.56
C ARG A 179 -3.95 20.66 11.47
N MET A 180 -5.10 20.02 11.71
CA MET A 180 -6.39 20.72 11.83
C MET A 180 -6.37 21.75 12.96
N GLY A 181 -5.81 21.39 14.13
CA GLY A 181 -5.68 22.30 15.27
C GLY A 181 -4.77 23.50 14.98
N GLU A 182 -3.66 23.28 14.28
CA GLU A 182 -2.77 24.35 13.79
C GLU A 182 -3.50 25.32 12.83
N GLY A 183 -4.42 24.79 12.01
CA GLY A 183 -5.28 25.54 11.10
C GLY A 183 -6.50 26.21 11.76
N GLY A 184 -6.70 26.02 13.07
CA GLY A 184 -7.84 26.60 13.81
C GLY A 184 -9.16 25.85 13.66
N TYR A 185 -9.15 24.62 13.13
CA TYR A 185 -10.34 23.78 13.05
C TYR A 185 -10.63 23.09 14.39
N PRO A 186 -11.91 22.91 14.76
CA PRO A 186 -12.29 22.05 15.88
C PRO A 186 -11.78 20.62 15.67
N LEU A 187 -11.34 19.97 16.75
CA LEU A 187 -10.80 18.60 16.73
C LEU A 187 -11.89 17.52 16.89
N GLU A 188 -13.13 17.94 17.15
CA GLU A 188 -14.28 17.07 17.28
C GLU A 188 -15.33 17.41 16.22
N SER A 189 -16.07 16.39 15.79
CA SER A 189 -17.19 16.54 14.86
C SER A 189 -18.23 17.50 15.47
N PRO A 190 -18.73 18.50 14.71
CA PRO A 190 -18.76 18.57 13.23
C PRO A 190 -17.57 19.28 12.55
N TYR A 191 -16.43 19.47 13.20
CA TYR A 191 -15.20 20.07 12.62
C TYR A 191 -15.36 21.49 12.04
N GLY A 192 -16.41 22.22 12.43
CA GLY A 192 -16.64 23.61 12.03
C GLY A 192 -16.82 23.77 10.52
N ASN A 193 -16.10 24.72 9.93
CA ASN A 193 -16.21 25.08 8.51
C ASN A 193 -15.31 24.25 7.58
N LEU A 194 -14.63 23.22 8.09
CA LEU A 194 -13.65 22.44 7.31
C LEU A 194 -14.21 21.92 5.99
N ALA A 195 -15.46 21.43 5.99
CA ALA A 195 -16.10 20.92 4.77
C ALA A 195 -16.36 22.03 3.73
N ASP A 196 -16.72 23.23 4.18
CA ASP A 196 -16.96 24.39 3.30
C ASP A 196 -15.64 24.93 2.74
N ASP A 197 -14.57 24.91 3.53
CA ASP A 197 -13.24 25.31 3.09
C ASP A 197 -12.67 24.30 2.07
N LEU A 198 -12.86 22.99 2.29
CA LEU A 198 -12.52 21.94 1.31
C LEU A 198 -13.29 22.11 0.00
N TRP A 199 -14.57 22.47 0.07
CA TRP A 199 -15.38 22.77 -1.11
C TRP A 199 -14.84 23.99 -1.86
N THR A 200 -14.55 25.07 -1.14
CA THR A 200 -14.02 26.32 -1.71
C THR A 200 -12.65 26.11 -2.34
N ALA A 201 -11.82 25.23 -1.76
CA ALA A 201 -10.51 24.86 -2.27
C ALA A 201 -10.55 23.82 -3.42
N GLY A 202 -11.72 23.33 -3.81
CA GLY A 202 -11.89 22.42 -4.96
C GLY A 202 -11.70 20.93 -4.64
N TYR A 203 -11.50 20.54 -3.38
CA TYR A 203 -11.26 19.14 -3.00
C TYR A 203 -12.54 18.34 -2.76
N ALA A 204 -13.70 18.99 -2.62
CA ALA A 204 -14.94 18.29 -2.27
C ALA A 204 -15.38 17.23 -3.30
N GLY A 205 -15.10 17.43 -4.59
CA GLY A 205 -15.42 16.47 -5.66
C GLY A 205 -14.61 15.16 -5.60
N LEU A 206 -13.53 15.12 -4.82
CA LEU A 206 -12.69 13.94 -4.65
C LEU A 206 -13.26 12.97 -3.61
N PHE A 207 -14.14 13.43 -2.73
CA PHE A 207 -14.75 12.58 -1.71
C PHE A 207 -15.80 11.65 -2.30
N ALA A 208 -15.86 10.40 -1.82
CA ALA A 208 -16.82 9.41 -2.28
C ALA A 208 -18.29 9.69 -1.86
N GLY A 209 -18.56 10.85 -1.27
CA GLY A 209 -19.88 11.25 -0.78
C GLY A 209 -19.81 12.61 -0.08
N LYS A 210 -20.80 12.90 0.77
CA LYS A 210 -20.90 14.18 1.49
C LYS A 210 -19.63 14.45 2.33
N THR A 211 -18.95 15.56 2.07
CA THR A 211 -17.61 15.87 2.59
C THR A 211 -17.50 15.78 4.11
N ASP A 212 -18.40 16.41 4.86
CA ASP A 212 -18.44 16.35 6.33
C ASP A 212 -18.53 14.91 6.88
N VAL A 213 -19.39 14.09 6.28
CA VAL A 213 -19.55 12.68 6.65
C VAL A 213 -18.30 11.87 6.32
N ARG A 214 -17.67 12.12 5.16
CA ARG A 214 -16.46 11.39 4.76
C ARG A 214 -15.25 11.79 5.60
N VAL A 215 -15.09 13.07 5.93
CA VAL A 215 -14.06 13.56 6.87
C VAL A 215 -14.22 12.88 8.23
N PHE A 216 -15.44 12.83 8.78
CA PHE A 216 -15.70 12.10 10.02
C PHE A 216 -15.29 10.63 9.94
N LYS A 217 -15.56 9.95 8.82
CA LYS A 217 -15.16 8.55 8.64
C LYS A 217 -13.64 8.38 8.61
N VAL A 218 -12.93 9.25 7.89
CA VAL A 218 -11.45 9.26 7.85
C VAL A 218 -10.88 9.37 9.26
N LEU A 219 -11.47 10.21 10.11
CA LEU A 219 -10.98 10.54 11.45
C LEU A 219 -11.42 9.58 12.57
N SER A 220 -12.41 8.70 12.33
CA SER A 220 -13.01 7.88 13.40
C SER A 220 -13.07 6.38 13.11
N GLN A 221 -12.91 5.96 11.85
CA GLN A 221 -13.04 4.56 11.46
C GLN A 221 -11.68 3.87 11.34
N LYS A 222 -11.67 2.55 11.55
CA LYS A 222 -10.49 1.68 11.34
C LYS A 222 -10.32 1.21 9.90
N LYS A 223 -11.34 1.43 9.06
CA LYS A 223 -11.32 1.16 7.62
C LYS A 223 -11.83 2.40 6.91
N ILE A 224 -10.97 2.99 6.10
CA ILE A 224 -11.23 4.26 5.41
C ILE A 224 -11.12 4.06 3.90
N VAL A 225 -11.60 5.04 3.13
CA VAL A 225 -11.34 5.10 1.69
C VAL A 225 -10.10 5.98 1.48
N PRO A 226 -9.00 5.44 0.92
CA PRO A 226 -7.76 6.21 0.75
C PRO A 226 -7.96 7.54 0.00
N GLU A 227 -8.79 7.57 -1.05
CA GLU A 227 -9.06 8.79 -1.82
C GLU A 227 -9.61 9.95 -0.96
N ASP A 228 -10.47 9.66 0.03
CA ASP A 228 -10.98 10.70 0.94
C ASP A 228 -9.88 11.25 1.84
N ALA A 229 -8.99 10.36 2.33
CA ALA A 229 -7.86 10.77 3.15
C ALA A 229 -6.86 11.59 2.33
N ILE A 230 -6.57 11.19 1.09
CA ILE A 230 -5.69 11.94 0.18
C ILE A 230 -6.24 13.36 -0.07
N ALA A 231 -7.54 13.50 -0.32
CA ALA A 231 -8.16 14.82 -0.48
C ALA A 231 -7.98 15.71 0.76
N LEU A 232 -8.16 15.14 1.95
CA LEU A 232 -7.95 15.86 3.21
C LEU A 232 -6.48 16.20 3.44
N LEU A 233 -5.56 15.30 3.10
CA LEU A 233 -4.11 15.52 3.22
C LEU A 233 -3.64 16.65 2.31
N LEU A 234 -4.05 16.67 1.04
CA LEU A 234 -3.64 17.71 0.10
C LEU A 234 -4.24 19.09 0.40
N PHE A 235 -5.30 19.14 1.20
CA PHE A 235 -5.86 20.38 1.73
C PHE A 235 -5.06 20.88 2.94
N LEU A 236 -4.67 19.98 3.85
CA LEU A 236 -4.03 20.30 5.12
C LEU A 236 -2.49 20.45 5.05
N PHE A 237 -1.86 19.79 4.08
CA PHE A 237 -0.42 19.77 3.88
C PHE A 237 -0.08 20.42 2.56
N HIS A 238 1.01 21.21 2.55
CA HIS A 238 1.41 21.95 1.36
C HIS A 238 1.86 21.01 0.23
N ASP A 239 2.73 20.07 0.59
CA ASP A 239 3.39 19.10 -0.27
C ASP A 239 3.70 17.82 0.52
N TYR A 240 4.36 16.86 -0.14
CA TYR A 240 4.74 15.60 0.49
C TYR A 240 5.77 15.79 1.61
N GLU A 241 6.72 16.70 1.44
CA GLU A 241 7.78 16.96 2.40
C GLU A 241 7.23 17.54 3.72
N ASP A 242 6.20 18.37 3.66
CA ASP A 242 5.45 18.86 4.82
C ASP A 242 4.71 17.71 5.53
N PHE A 243 4.02 16.86 4.77
CA PHE A 243 3.39 15.65 5.29
C PHE A 243 4.40 14.72 5.97
N GLN A 244 5.53 14.44 5.32
CA GLN A 244 6.57 13.55 5.83
C GLN A 244 7.17 14.08 7.14
N LYS A 245 7.42 15.40 7.24
CA LYS A 245 7.88 16.03 8.50
C LYS A 245 6.88 15.87 9.64
N ALA A 246 5.58 15.89 9.35
CA ALA A 246 4.56 15.67 10.34
C ALA A 246 4.48 14.17 10.75
N ALA A 247 4.62 13.25 9.79
CA ALA A 247 4.65 11.81 10.04
C ALA A 247 5.80 11.41 10.97
N LEU A 248 7.01 11.97 10.77
CA LEU A 248 8.17 11.74 11.64
C LEU A 248 7.93 12.06 13.13
N LYS A 249 6.97 12.93 13.45
CA LYS A 249 6.66 13.31 14.85
C LYS A 249 5.76 12.31 15.57
N VAL A 250 5.04 11.48 14.82
CA VAL A 250 4.09 10.49 15.36
C VAL A 250 4.58 9.05 15.16
N GLN A 251 5.77 8.87 14.59
CA GLN A 251 6.42 7.58 14.44
C GLN A 251 6.64 6.90 15.79
N THR A 252 6.32 5.61 15.83
CA THR A 252 6.56 4.72 16.96
C THR A 252 7.63 3.72 16.56
N ASP A 253 8.86 3.88 17.08
CA ASP A 253 9.93 2.91 16.84
C ASP A 253 9.82 1.73 17.80
N ASP A 254 9.12 0.68 17.36
CA ASP A 254 9.04 -0.59 18.07
C ASP A 254 10.09 -1.59 17.57
N THR A 255 10.82 -1.25 16.49
CA THR A 255 11.69 -2.18 15.74
C THR A 255 12.96 -2.54 16.50
N GLY A 256 13.50 -1.60 17.27
CA GLY A 256 14.73 -1.79 18.05
C GLY A 256 14.64 -2.84 19.16
N THR A 257 13.44 -3.27 19.54
CA THR A 257 13.20 -4.19 20.67
C THR A 257 12.95 -5.65 20.25
N LEU A 258 12.87 -5.94 18.94
CA LEU A 258 12.50 -7.27 18.45
C LEU A 258 13.38 -8.40 18.99
N ALA A 259 14.70 -8.19 19.00
CA ALA A 259 15.65 -9.21 19.46
C ALA A 259 15.51 -9.50 20.97
N GLU A 260 15.13 -8.50 21.77
CA GLU A 260 14.93 -8.63 23.21
C GLU A 260 13.60 -9.32 23.53
N LEU A 261 12.53 -8.95 22.82
CA LEU A 261 11.18 -9.46 23.05
C LEU A 261 10.98 -10.87 22.48
N PHE A 262 11.69 -11.20 21.39
CA PHE A 262 11.56 -12.49 20.70
C PHE A 262 12.90 -13.22 20.61
N PRO A 263 13.49 -13.65 21.74
CA PRO A 263 14.83 -14.26 21.79
C PRO A 263 14.94 -15.61 21.05
N GLY A 264 13.80 -16.19 20.64
CA GLY A 264 13.74 -17.38 19.79
C GLY A 264 14.19 -17.15 18.34
N TYR A 265 14.41 -15.89 17.94
CA TYR A 265 14.88 -15.52 16.62
C TYR A 265 16.25 -14.84 16.66
N ILE A 266 16.94 -14.88 15.52
CA ILE A 266 18.09 -14.03 15.22
C ILE A 266 17.59 -13.00 14.20
N VAL A 267 17.77 -11.71 14.48
CA VAL A 267 17.38 -10.62 13.58
C VAL A 267 18.55 -10.32 12.65
N HIS A 268 18.37 -10.51 11.34
CA HIS A 268 19.40 -10.22 10.32
C HIS A 268 19.26 -8.79 9.79
N SER A 269 18.03 -8.38 9.49
CA SER A 269 17.68 -7.01 9.13
C SER A 269 16.32 -6.64 9.71
N VAL A 270 16.13 -5.35 10.01
CA VAL A 270 14.85 -4.83 10.46
C VAL A 270 14.63 -3.45 9.87
N ASP A 271 13.44 -3.27 9.31
CA ASP A 271 12.83 -2.00 8.95
C ASP A 271 11.41 -2.00 9.52
N HIS A 272 10.73 -0.85 9.51
CA HIS A 272 9.41 -0.68 10.12
C HIS A 272 8.31 -1.57 9.54
N TRP A 273 8.42 -1.93 8.25
CA TRP A 273 7.43 -2.74 7.55
C TRP A 273 7.88 -4.17 7.26
N ILE A 274 9.17 -4.49 7.39
CA ILE A 274 9.71 -5.82 7.11
C ILE A 274 11.02 -6.10 7.87
N ALA A 275 11.11 -7.29 8.42
CA ALA A 275 12.29 -7.84 9.07
C ALA A 275 12.68 -9.17 8.42
N GLU A 276 13.97 -9.46 8.38
CA GLU A 276 14.51 -10.78 8.02
C GLU A 276 14.99 -11.46 9.30
N LEU A 277 14.43 -12.64 9.58
CA LEU A 277 14.66 -13.39 10.80
C LEU A 277 15.18 -14.79 10.51
N GLU A 278 15.93 -15.36 11.45
CA GLU A 278 16.31 -16.77 11.47
C GLU A 278 15.79 -17.45 12.74
N CYS A 279 15.05 -18.54 12.58
CA CYS A 279 14.49 -19.30 13.69
C CYS A 279 15.56 -20.13 14.40
N ARG A 280 15.81 -19.89 15.69
CA ARG A 280 16.81 -20.67 16.46
C ARG A 280 16.44 -22.15 16.64
N LYS A 281 15.16 -22.50 16.50
CA LYS A 281 14.67 -23.89 16.64
C LYS A 281 14.96 -24.74 15.41
N CYS A 282 14.70 -24.23 14.21
CA CYS A 282 14.79 -25.00 12.96
C CYS A 282 15.79 -24.46 11.93
N GLY A 283 16.39 -23.29 12.18
CA GLY A 283 17.36 -22.63 11.29
C GLY A 283 16.73 -21.94 10.08
N GLU A 284 15.40 -21.92 9.95
CA GLU A 284 14.72 -21.31 8.81
C GLU A 284 14.94 -19.79 8.79
N ARG A 285 15.33 -19.25 7.62
CA ARG A 285 15.37 -17.82 7.33
C ARG A 285 14.11 -17.41 6.58
N PHE A 286 13.48 -16.32 7.00
CA PHE A 286 12.22 -15.85 6.43
C PHE A 286 12.03 -14.35 6.68
N HIS A 287 11.18 -13.74 5.87
CA HIS A 287 10.74 -12.36 6.09
C HIS A 287 9.45 -12.32 6.90
N ILE A 288 9.24 -11.21 7.63
CA ILE A 288 8.02 -10.99 8.40
C ILE A 288 7.76 -9.49 8.57
N HIS A 289 6.50 -9.08 8.68
CA HIS A 289 6.21 -7.75 9.24
C HIS A 289 6.58 -7.73 10.74
N PRO A 290 7.37 -6.77 11.27
CA PRO A 290 7.76 -6.73 12.68
C PRO A 290 6.60 -6.88 13.67
N TYR A 291 5.50 -6.17 13.38
CA TYR A 291 4.29 -6.21 14.21
C TYR A 291 3.59 -7.58 14.21
N ALA A 292 3.78 -8.42 13.19
CA ALA A 292 3.14 -9.74 13.12
C ALA A 292 3.61 -10.67 14.26
N LEU A 293 4.86 -10.53 14.73
CA LEU A 293 5.35 -11.26 15.91
C LEU A 293 4.53 -10.95 17.16
N PHE A 294 4.12 -9.70 17.34
CA PHE A 294 3.28 -9.27 18.44
C PHE A 294 1.83 -9.79 18.31
N LEU A 295 1.39 -10.08 17.09
CA LEU A 295 0.13 -10.76 16.78
C LEU A 295 0.24 -12.29 16.88
N GLY A 296 1.38 -12.82 17.36
CA GLY A 296 1.59 -14.26 17.55
C GLY A 296 2.01 -15.02 16.30
N ALA A 297 2.27 -14.34 15.18
CA ALA A 297 2.82 -14.97 13.99
C ALA A 297 4.23 -15.51 14.29
N GLY A 298 4.52 -16.74 13.86
CA GLY A 298 5.79 -17.42 14.13
C GLY A 298 6.58 -17.75 12.87
N CYS A 299 7.60 -18.59 13.06
CA CYS A 299 8.38 -19.18 11.97
C CYS A 299 7.47 -20.00 11.04
N PRO A 300 7.44 -19.71 9.73
CA PRO A 300 6.55 -20.38 8.79
C PRO A 300 6.78 -21.89 8.75
N LYS A 301 8.03 -22.36 8.91
CA LYS A 301 8.34 -23.79 8.95
C LYS A 301 7.87 -24.48 10.22
N CYS A 302 8.14 -23.91 11.38
CA CYS A 302 7.68 -24.48 12.65
C CYS A 302 6.16 -24.43 12.77
N ASP A 303 5.52 -23.36 12.29
CA ASP A 303 4.08 -23.19 12.34
C ASP A 303 3.36 -24.23 11.46
N ARG A 304 3.94 -24.62 10.30
CA ARG A 304 3.42 -25.72 9.45
C ARG A 304 3.45 -27.09 10.13
N GLU A 305 4.40 -27.32 11.03
CA GLU A 305 4.57 -28.59 11.75
C GLU A 305 3.84 -28.61 13.10
N ALA A 306 3.39 -27.45 13.59
CA ALA A 306 2.77 -27.29 14.89
C ALA A 306 1.30 -27.75 14.90
N ASP A 307 0.80 -28.05 16.10
CA ASP A 307 -0.63 -28.27 16.29
C ASP A 307 -1.39 -26.96 15.99
N PRO A 308 -2.45 -26.98 15.16
CA PRO A 308 -3.22 -25.79 14.85
C PRO A 308 -3.73 -25.02 16.08
N ASP A 309 -4.08 -25.72 17.16
CA ASP A 309 -4.54 -25.08 18.39
C ASP A 309 -3.40 -24.31 19.08
N GLU A 310 -2.16 -24.79 19.01
CA GLU A 310 -0.98 -24.09 19.54
C GLU A 310 -0.68 -22.79 18.76
N VAL A 311 -0.85 -22.81 17.44
CA VAL A 311 -0.73 -21.62 16.59
C VAL A 311 -1.84 -20.62 16.93
N PHE A 312 -3.09 -21.08 17.02
CA PHE A 312 -4.23 -20.23 17.30
C PHE A 312 -4.15 -19.57 18.69
N GLN A 313 -3.72 -20.30 19.72
CA GLN A 313 -3.54 -19.74 21.06
C GLN A 313 -2.51 -18.61 21.11
N ARG A 314 -1.48 -18.63 20.25
CA ARG A 314 -0.51 -17.52 20.15
C ARG A 314 -1.14 -16.24 19.60
N GLN A 315 -2.14 -16.37 18.72
CA GLN A 315 -2.81 -15.24 18.04
C GLN A 315 -3.98 -14.64 18.83
N LEU A 316 -4.37 -15.26 19.95
CA LEU A 316 -5.44 -14.79 20.83
C LEU A 316 -4.96 -13.85 21.95
N ILE A 317 -3.64 -13.71 22.12
CA ILE A 317 -2.99 -12.89 23.15
C ILE A 317 -2.92 -11.43 22.67
#